data_AF-A0A914XJC1-F1
#
_entry.id   AF-A0A914XJC1-F1
#
_cell.length_a   1.000
_cell.length_b   1.000
_cell.length_c   1.000
_cell.angle_alpha   90.00
_cell.angle_beta   90.00
_cell.angle_gamma   90.00
#
_symmetry.space_group_name_H-M   'P 1'
#
loop_
_entity.id
_entity.type
_entity.pdbx_description
1 polymer ?
#
loop_
_entity_poly.entity_id
_entity_poly.type
_entity_poly.pdbx_seq_one_letter_code
_entity_poly.pdbx_strand_id
1 'polypeptide(L)'
;MGGRVNKLEYFLVVMFGSSSWLSTNSIWMELPLLVAELPEGWSLPSYLAVIVQLAVLGPLAYSVISKCIHKELKPAPVITGMLAFGCVCTVLLALFWDRTAFIGGERRSVALFLAFFGLAIVNCTSNVLFMPYMAAFHHSYLTAYFVGMGLSALFPSVVSLIQG
;
A
#
# COMPACT_ATOMS: atom_id res chain seq x y z
N MET A 1 15.66 -22.11 -20.51
CA MET A 1 14.57 -21.53 -19.70
C MET A 1 13.78 -20.59 -20.60
N GLY A 2 12.67 -21.05 -21.16
CA GLY A 2 11.87 -20.31 -22.15
C GLY A 2 10.45 -20.86 -22.17
N GLY A 3 9.76 -20.78 -21.03
CA GLY A 3 8.35 -21.09 -20.95
C GLY A 3 7.56 -19.92 -21.54
N ARG A 4 6.56 -20.21 -22.39
CA ARG A 4 5.63 -19.18 -22.88
C ARG A 4 4.99 -18.47 -21.69
N VAL A 5 5.06 -17.14 -21.69
CA VAL A 5 4.32 -16.30 -20.74
C VAL A 5 2.83 -16.52 -20.98
N ASN A 6 2.12 -17.02 -19.98
CA ASN A 6 0.67 -17.17 -20.05
C ASN A 6 0.04 -15.77 -19.88
N LYS A 7 -0.88 -15.42 -20.78
CA LYS A 7 -1.58 -14.12 -20.72
C LYS A 7 -2.35 -13.95 -19.41
N LEU A 8 -2.91 -15.04 -18.87
CA LEU A 8 -3.61 -15.02 -17.59
C LEU A 8 -2.64 -14.68 -16.44
N GLU A 9 -1.49 -15.34 -16.39
CA GLU A 9 -0.46 -15.07 -15.38
C GLU A 9 0.06 -13.64 -15.47
N TYR A 10 0.30 -13.15 -16.69
CA TYR A 10 0.69 -11.76 -16.90
C TYR A 10 -0.34 -10.78 -16.33
N PHE A 11 -1.63 -10.99 -16.63
CA PHE A 11 -2.71 -10.15 -16.10
C PHE A 11 -2.79 -10.21 -14.56
N LEU A 12 -2.68 -11.40 -13.96
CA LEU A 12 -2.66 -11.55 -12.51
C LEU A 12 -1.48 -10.83 -11.87
N VAL A 13 -0.30 -10.86 -12.51
CA VAL A 13 0.88 -10.13 -12.03
C VAL A 13 0.69 -8.62 -12.15
N VAL A 14 0.00 -8.12 -13.19
CA VAL A 14 -0.38 -6.70 -13.28
C VAL A 14 -1.29 -6.32 -12.12
N MET A 15 -2.35 -7.11 -11.84
CA MET A 15 -3.26 -6.85 -10.71
C MET A 15 -2.51 -6.89 -9.36
N PHE A 16 -1.61 -7.86 -9.21
CA PHE A 16 -0.75 -7.96 -8.03
C PHE A 16 0.15 -6.74 -7.88
N GLY A 17 0.80 -6.28 -8.96
CA GLY A 17 1.60 -5.06 -8.98
C GLY A 17 0.79 -3.80 -8.67
N SER A 18 -0.49 -3.74 -9.05
CA SER A 18 -1.33 -2.60 -8.67
C SER A 18 -1.60 -2.55 -7.17
N SER A 19 -1.73 -3.70 -6.51
CA SER A 19 -2.07 -3.78 -5.08
C SER A 19 -1.03 -3.15 -4.14
N SER A 20 0.23 -2.99 -4.56
CA SER A 20 1.28 -2.44 -3.71
C SER A 20 1.02 -0.98 -3.31
N TRP A 21 0.56 -0.16 -4.25
CA TRP A 21 0.43 1.29 -4.08
C TRP A 21 -1.00 1.80 -4.24
N LEU A 22 -1.94 0.98 -4.73
CA LEU A 22 -3.30 1.42 -5.08
C LEU A 22 -4.02 2.11 -3.91
N SER A 23 -4.01 1.49 -2.73
CA SER A 23 -4.71 2.03 -1.56
C SER A 23 -4.12 3.38 -1.13
N THR A 24 -2.79 3.49 -1.05
CA THR A 24 -2.12 4.74 -0.66
C THR A 24 -2.34 5.84 -1.71
N ASN A 25 -2.22 5.52 -3.00
CA ASN A 25 -2.48 6.47 -4.07
C ASN A 25 -3.93 6.96 -4.06
N SER A 26 -4.89 6.10 -3.69
CA SER A 26 -6.30 6.50 -3.56
C SER A 26 -6.47 7.60 -2.51
N ILE A 27 -5.82 7.48 -1.35
CA ILE A 27 -5.86 8.54 -0.31
C ILE A 27 -5.26 9.85 -0.80
N TRP A 28 -4.17 9.80 -1.58
CA TRP A 28 -3.57 11.00 -2.15
C TRP A 28 -4.47 11.67 -3.18
N MET A 29 -5.23 10.90 -3.96
CA MET A 29 -6.20 11.46 -4.91
C MET A 29 -7.42 12.07 -4.20
N GLU A 30 -7.86 11.47 -3.11
CA GLU A 30 -8.99 11.94 -2.28
C GLU A 30 -8.59 13.07 -1.30
N LEU A 31 -7.32 13.47 -1.30
CA LEU A 31 -6.78 14.45 -0.37
C LEU A 31 -7.54 15.78 -0.34
N PRO A 32 -7.99 16.37 -1.47
CA PRO A 32 -8.78 17.60 -1.44
C PRO A 32 -10.08 17.46 -0.65
N LEU A 33 -10.75 16.30 -0.74
CA LEU A 33 -11.99 16.01 0.00
C LEU A 33 -11.70 15.78 1.49
N LEU A 34 -10.63 15.04 1.79
CA LEU A 34 -10.23 14.78 3.18
C LEU A 34 -9.81 16.06 3.91
N VAL A 35 -9.10 16.97 3.23
CA VAL A 35 -8.69 18.27 3.80
C VAL A 35 -9.88 19.17 4.09
N ALA A 36 -10.98 19.05 3.35
CA ALA A 36 -12.18 19.84 3.57
C ALA A 36 -12.98 19.39 4.82
N GLU A 37 -12.99 18.08 5.09
CA GLU A 37 -13.82 17.48 6.15
C GLU A 37 -13.06 17.23 7.46
N LEU A 38 -11.76 16.93 7.39
CA LEU A 38 -10.99 16.52 8.56
C LEU A 38 -10.39 17.70 9.34
N PRO A 39 -10.28 17.59 10.67
CA PRO A 39 -9.83 18.68 11.53
C PRO A 39 -8.40 19.15 11.25
N GLU A 40 -7.57 18.32 10.61
CA GLU A 40 -6.20 18.69 10.25
C GLU A 40 -6.13 19.71 9.09
N GLY A 41 -7.14 19.80 8.25
CA GLY A 41 -7.11 20.68 7.08
C GLY A 41 -5.84 20.51 6.24
N TRP A 42 -5.24 21.60 5.79
CA TRP A 42 -4.04 21.59 4.95
C TRP A 42 -2.77 21.07 5.63
N SER A 43 -2.81 20.76 6.92
CA SER A 43 -1.72 20.05 7.60
C SER A 43 -1.78 18.54 7.41
N LEU A 44 -2.94 17.99 6.98
CA LEU A 44 -3.16 16.56 6.74
C LEU A 44 -2.09 15.92 5.83
N PRO A 45 -1.72 16.50 4.66
CA PRO A 45 -0.72 15.90 3.78
C PRO A 45 0.63 15.71 4.47
N SER A 46 1.01 16.65 5.35
CA SER A 46 2.25 16.57 6.12
C SER A 46 2.21 15.43 7.14
N TYR A 47 1.08 15.21 7.82
CA TYR A 47 0.91 14.05 8.71
C TYR A 47 1.03 12.74 7.94
N LEU A 48 0.34 12.62 6.81
CA LEU A 48 0.40 11.42 5.96
C LEU A 48 1.82 11.15 5.46
N ALA A 49 2.55 12.19 5.04
CA ALA A 49 3.94 12.04 4.63
C ALA A 49 4.83 11.50 5.75
N VAL A 50 4.70 12.03 6.98
CA VAL A 50 5.44 11.52 8.15
C VAL A 50 5.07 10.06 8.43
N ILE A 51 3.79 9.70 8.35
CA ILE A 51 3.31 8.32 8.55
C ILE A 51 3.96 7.36 7.54
N VAL A 52 4.07 7.75 6.27
CA VAL A 52 4.77 6.95 5.25
C VAL A 52 6.24 6.77 5.59
N GLN A 53 6.91 7.81 6.07
CA GLN A 53 8.32 7.70 6.48
C GLN A 53 8.49 6.77 7.69
N LEU A 54 7.57 6.81 8.65
CA LEU A 54 7.56 5.88 9.77
C LEU A 54 7.26 4.44 9.32
N ALA A 55 6.48 4.25 8.26
CA ALA A 55 6.15 2.93 7.73
C ALA A 55 7.34 2.19 7.10
N VAL A 56 8.46 2.88 6.84
CA VAL A 56 9.75 2.26 6.45
C VAL A 56 10.26 1.29 7.53
N LEU A 57 9.75 1.38 8.76
CA LEU A 57 9.96 0.38 9.80
C LEU A 57 9.47 -1.02 9.40
N GLY A 58 8.50 -1.14 8.48
CA GLY A 58 8.01 -2.42 7.94
C GLY A 58 9.12 -3.22 7.23
N PRO A 59 9.74 -2.69 6.15
CA PRO A 59 10.92 -3.28 5.52
C PRO A 59 12.05 -3.61 6.48
N LEU A 60 12.32 -2.72 7.44
CA LEU A 60 13.37 -2.92 8.44
C LEU A 60 13.04 -4.13 9.33
N ALA A 61 11.82 -4.18 9.86
CA ALA A 61 11.34 -5.31 10.67
C ALA A 61 11.42 -6.62 9.88
N TYR A 62 10.94 -6.64 8.63
CA TYR A 62 11.05 -7.81 7.75
C TYR A 62 12.50 -8.26 7.57
N SER A 63 13.42 -7.31 7.31
CA SER A 63 14.84 -7.59 7.12
C SER A 63 15.52 -8.14 8.37
N VAL A 64 15.19 -7.60 9.55
CA VAL A 64 15.71 -8.09 10.84
C VAL A 64 15.16 -9.48 11.14
N ILE A 65 13.86 -9.68 11.02
CA ILE A 65 13.20 -10.97 11.26
C ILE A 65 13.80 -12.05 10.34
N SER A 66 13.94 -11.76 9.05
CA SER A 66 14.53 -12.67 8.07
C SER A 66 15.98 -13.04 8.40
N LYS A 67 16.77 -12.13 8.98
CA LYS A 67 18.15 -12.40 9.41
C LYS A 67 18.23 -13.16 10.74
N CYS A 68 17.35 -12.85 11.70
CA CYS A 68 17.38 -13.46 13.03
C CYS A 68 16.81 -14.89 13.02
N ILE A 69 15.73 -15.08 12.26
CA ILE A 69 15.11 -16.39 12.07
C ILE A 69 15.92 -17.10 10.97
N HIS A 70 16.85 -17.98 11.36
CA HIS A 70 17.65 -18.82 10.46
C HIS A 70 16.82 -19.82 9.61
N LYS A 71 15.50 -19.62 9.51
CA LYS A 71 14.58 -20.35 8.63
C LYS A 71 14.18 -19.44 7.48
N GLU A 72 14.33 -19.95 6.26
CA GLU A 72 13.82 -19.29 5.06
C GLU A 72 12.30 -19.07 5.17
N LEU A 73 11.90 -17.82 5.40
CA LEU A 73 10.50 -17.43 5.31
C LEU A 73 10.08 -17.56 3.85
N LYS A 74 9.10 -18.44 3.58
CA LYS A 74 8.53 -18.56 2.23
C LYS A 74 7.87 -17.22 1.87
N PRO A 75 8.25 -16.56 0.76
CA PRO A 75 7.70 -15.24 0.43
C PRO A 75 6.19 -15.26 0.21
N ALA A 76 5.65 -16.30 -0.42
CA ALA A 76 4.24 -16.36 -0.80
C ALA A 76 3.27 -16.23 0.40
N PRO A 77 3.36 -17.04 1.49
CA PRO A 77 2.53 -16.84 2.68
C PRO A 77 2.63 -15.45 3.31
N VAL A 78 3.84 -14.87 3.34
CA VAL A 78 4.07 -13.53 3.90
C VAL A 78 3.35 -12.48 3.05
N ILE A 79 3.52 -12.54 1.72
CA ILE A 79 2.85 -11.66 0.76
C ILE A 79 1.33 -11.78 0.91
N THR A 80 0.78 -12.98 0.96
CA THR A 80 -0.66 -13.20 1.14
C THR A 80 -1.17 -12.61 2.46
N GLY A 81 -0.45 -12.81 3.56
CA GLY A 81 -0.79 -12.21 4.85
C GLY A 81 -0.78 -10.68 4.82
N MET A 82 0.19 -10.10 4.13
CA MET A 82 0.28 -8.65 3.93
C MET A 82 -0.84 -8.09 3.07
N LEU A 83 -1.23 -8.78 2.00
CA LEU A 83 -2.38 -8.39 1.18
C LEU A 83 -3.67 -8.45 1.98
N ALA A 84 -3.89 -9.52 2.76
CA ALA A 84 -5.06 -9.64 3.63
C ALA A 84 -5.11 -8.52 4.68
N PHE A 85 -3.97 -8.21 5.31
CA PHE A 85 -3.85 -7.08 6.23
C PHE A 85 -4.15 -5.74 5.53
N GLY A 86 -3.60 -5.52 4.34
CA GLY A 86 -3.89 -4.35 3.52
C GLY A 86 -5.39 -4.21 3.21
N CYS A 87 -6.07 -5.30 2.84
CA CYS A 87 -7.51 -5.30 2.64
C CYS A 87 -8.28 -4.88 3.90
N VAL A 88 -7.89 -5.41 5.07
CA VAL A 88 -8.50 -5.02 6.36
C VAL A 88 -8.28 -3.53 6.61
N CYS A 89 -7.07 -3.01 6.42
CA CYS A 89 -6.80 -1.58 6.58
C CYS A 89 -7.61 -0.71 5.61
N THR A 90 -7.76 -1.12 4.35
CA THR A 90 -8.60 -0.39 3.37
C THR A 90 -10.06 -0.36 3.81
N VAL A 91 -10.61 -1.48 4.29
CA VAL A 91 -11.99 -1.56 4.79
C VAL A 91 -12.17 -0.69 6.04
N LEU A 92 -11.23 -0.75 6.99
CA LEU A 92 -11.24 0.09 8.17
C LEU A 92 -11.20 1.58 7.80
N LEU A 93 -10.37 1.95 6.82
CA LEU A 93 -10.31 3.32 6.34
C LEU A 93 -11.64 3.72 5.70
N ALA A 94 -12.23 2.91 4.82
CA ALA A 94 -13.51 3.22 4.20
C ALA A 94 -14.66 3.43 5.20
N LEU A 95 -14.66 2.70 6.33
CA LEU A 95 -15.71 2.77 7.34
C LEU A 95 -15.48 3.84 8.42
N PHE A 96 -14.23 4.20 8.68
CA PHE A 96 -13.86 5.01 9.86
C PHE A 96 -12.99 6.21 9.54
N TRP A 97 -12.82 6.60 8.27
CA TRP A 97 -11.99 7.75 7.89
C TRP A 97 -12.43 9.07 8.56
N ASP A 98 -13.72 9.25 8.82
CA ASP A 98 -14.35 10.44 9.42
C ASP A 98 -14.28 10.45 10.96
N ARG A 99 -13.88 9.32 11.58
CA ARG A 99 -13.86 9.19 13.03
C ARG A 99 -12.65 9.88 13.63
N THR A 100 -12.94 10.90 14.45
CA THR A 100 -11.95 11.69 15.17
C THR A 100 -11.91 11.34 16.66
N ALA A 101 -10.73 11.46 17.27
CA ALA A 101 -10.53 11.33 18.71
C ALA A 101 -9.86 12.60 19.26
N PHE A 102 -10.10 12.93 20.53
CA PHE A 102 -9.49 14.09 21.18
C PHE A 102 -8.13 13.71 21.76
N ILE A 103 -7.03 14.26 21.22
CA ILE A 103 -5.66 13.98 21.63
C ILE A 103 -4.88 15.29 21.72
N GLY A 104 -4.21 15.53 22.85
CA GLY A 104 -3.33 16.69 23.01
C GLY A 104 -4.05 18.05 22.92
N GLY A 105 -5.33 18.11 23.27
CA GLY A 105 -6.13 19.33 23.23
C GLY A 105 -6.82 19.62 21.89
N GLU A 106 -6.61 18.79 20.87
CA GLU A 106 -7.23 18.94 19.54
C GLU A 106 -7.92 17.65 19.08
N ARG A 107 -8.89 17.78 18.16
CA ARG A 107 -9.46 16.61 17.47
C ARG A 107 -8.50 16.14 16.39
N ARG A 108 -8.24 14.84 16.34
CA ARG A 108 -7.34 14.19 15.39
C ARG A 108 -8.00 13.00 14.71
N SER A 109 -7.69 12.80 13.44
CA SER A 109 -8.18 11.72 12.57
C SER A 109 -7.42 10.40 12.81
N VAL A 110 -7.42 9.95 14.06
CA VAL A 110 -6.61 8.81 14.51
C VAL A 110 -6.93 7.52 13.76
N ALA A 111 -8.21 7.27 13.47
CA ALA A 111 -8.63 6.09 12.72
C ALA A 111 -8.03 6.08 11.31
N LEU A 112 -8.07 7.23 10.61
CA LEU A 112 -7.43 7.40 9.32
C LEU A 112 -5.91 7.18 9.42
N PHE A 113 -5.25 7.79 10.39
CA PHE A 113 -3.79 7.66 10.55
C PHE A 113 -3.33 6.23 10.81
N LEU A 114 -4.04 5.50 11.67
CA LEU A 114 -3.69 4.11 11.98
C LEU A 114 -3.93 3.19 10.77
N ALA A 115 -5.07 3.34 10.10
CA ALA A 115 -5.37 2.53 8.91
C ALA A 115 -4.39 2.85 7.77
N PHE A 116 -4.09 4.14 7.53
CA PHE A 116 -3.13 4.59 6.53
C PHE A 116 -1.71 4.13 6.85
N PHE A 117 -1.31 4.13 8.13
CA PHE A 117 -0.02 3.57 8.56
C PHE A 117 0.09 2.08 8.21
N GLY A 118 -0.96 1.30 8.47
CA GLY A 118 -1.01 -0.11 8.06
C GLY A 118 -0.84 -0.30 6.56
N LEU A 119 -1.55 0.50 5.75
CA LEU A 119 -1.39 0.50 4.29
C LEU A 119 0.02 0.90 3.85
N ALA A 120 0.59 1.93 4.48
CA ALA A 120 1.94 2.39 4.20
C ALA A 120 3.00 1.33 4.52
N ILE A 121 2.81 0.53 5.59
CA ILE A 121 3.71 -0.60 5.90
C ILE A 121 3.67 -1.64 4.78
N VAL A 122 2.48 -2.01 4.32
CA VAL A 122 2.31 -2.96 3.21
C VAL A 122 2.99 -2.43 1.97
N ASN A 123 2.75 -1.15 1.66
CA ASN A 123 3.32 -0.46 0.52
C ASN A 123 4.86 -0.46 0.56
N CYS A 124 5.46 0.06 1.62
CA CYS A 124 6.92 0.11 1.78
C CYS A 124 7.56 -1.28 1.72
N THR A 125 6.93 -2.29 2.34
CA THR A 125 7.46 -3.66 2.37
C THR A 125 7.34 -4.35 1.01
N SER A 126 6.36 -3.99 0.18
CA SER A 126 6.20 -4.55 -1.17
C SER A 126 7.47 -4.34 -2.02
N ASN A 127 8.16 -3.20 -1.87
CA ASN A 127 9.41 -2.91 -2.58
C ASN A 127 10.55 -3.88 -2.23
N VAL A 128 10.58 -4.42 -1.00
CA VAL A 128 11.63 -5.34 -0.54
C VAL A 128 11.22 -6.81 -0.57
N LEU A 129 9.93 -7.10 -0.77
CA LEU A 129 9.40 -8.46 -0.74
C LEU A 129 8.75 -8.86 -2.08
N PHE A 130 7.83 -8.05 -2.60
CA PHE A 130 7.01 -8.40 -3.76
C PHE A 130 7.85 -8.30 -5.03
N MET A 131 8.63 -7.22 -5.15
CA MET A 131 9.50 -7.00 -6.30
C MET A 131 10.60 -8.07 -6.43
N PRO A 132 11.38 -8.41 -5.37
CA PRO A 132 12.34 -9.51 -5.47
C PRO A 132 11.68 -10.86 -5.72
N TYR A 133 10.49 -11.10 -5.15
CA TYR A 133 9.73 -12.33 -5.42
C TYR A 133 9.35 -12.44 -6.90
N MET A 134 8.87 -11.36 -7.53
CA MET A 134 8.59 -11.35 -8.98
C MET A 134 9.84 -11.47 -9.84
N ALA A 135 10.96 -10.86 -9.42
CA ALA A 135 12.24 -10.94 -10.12
C ALA A 135 12.84 -12.35 -10.15
N ALA A 136 12.44 -13.24 -9.22
CA ALA A 136 12.86 -14.64 -9.22
C ALA A 136 12.18 -15.49 -10.31
N PHE A 137 11.10 -14.99 -10.93
CA PHE A 137 10.41 -15.66 -12.04
C PHE A 137 10.89 -15.12 -13.41
N HIS A 138 10.16 -15.46 -14.48
CA HIS A 138 10.47 -14.99 -15.82
C HIS A 138 10.49 -13.45 -15.89
N HIS A 139 11.46 -12.86 -16.59
CA HIS A 139 11.65 -11.40 -16.68
C HIS A 139 10.38 -10.63 -17.05
N SER A 140 9.52 -11.20 -17.90
CA SER A 140 8.24 -10.59 -18.29
C SER A 140 7.30 -10.33 -17.13
N TYR A 141 7.36 -11.09 -16.03
CA TYR A 141 6.54 -10.87 -14.84
C TYR A 141 7.03 -9.68 -14.03
N LEU A 142 8.34 -9.43 -13.97
CA LEU A 142 8.84 -8.20 -13.38
C LEU A 142 8.36 -6.97 -14.18
N THR A 143 8.39 -7.04 -15.51
CA THR A 143 7.80 -5.98 -16.36
C THR A 143 6.30 -5.81 -16.10
N ALA A 144 5.54 -6.90 -16.04
CA ALA A 144 4.10 -6.87 -15.72
C ALA A 144 3.82 -6.21 -14.36
N TYR A 145 4.66 -6.52 -13.35
CA TYR A 145 4.56 -5.93 -12.02
C TYR A 145 4.76 -4.40 -12.06
N PHE A 146 5.75 -3.91 -12.80
CA PHE A 146 5.96 -2.47 -13.01
C PHE A 146 4.79 -1.80 -13.73
N VAL A 147 4.19 -2.46 -14.73
CA VAL A 147 2.95 -1.98 -15.38
C VAL A 147 1.82 -1.88 -14.35
N GLY A 148 1.66 -2.91 -13.51
CA GLY A 148 0.70 -2.91 -12.40
C GLY A 148 0.89 -1.73 -11.44
N MET A 149 2.14 -1.47 -11.02
CA MET A 149 2.45 -0.30 -10.17
C MET A 149 2.13 1.03 -10.86
N GLY A 150 2.32 1.14 -12.18
CA GLY A 150 1.87 2.33 -12.91
C GLY A 150 0.34 2.50 -12.88
N LEU A 151 -0.40 1.41 -13.06
CA LEU A 151 -1.86 1.42 -13.01
C LEU A 151 -2.41 1.77 -11.62
N SER A 152 -1.65 1.51 -10.55
CA SER A 152 -2.09 1.80 -9.19
C SER A 152 -2.30 3.29 -8.91
N ALA A 153 -1.66 4.17 -9.68
CA ALA A 153 -1.91 5.62 -9.64
C ALA A 153 -2.99 6.02 -10.65
N LEU A 154 -2.95 5.43 -11.85
CA LEU A 154 -3.88 5.77 -12.93
C LEU A 154 -5.34 5.54 -12.54
N PHE A 155 -5.68 4.39 -11.96
CA PHE A 155 -7.06 4.07 -11.60
C PHE A 155 -7.66 5.08 -10.62
N PRO A 156 -7.02 5.38 -9.46
CA PRO A 156 -7.52 6.42 -8.56
C PRO A 156 -7.61 7.80 -9.20
N SER A 157 -6.65 8.19 -10.06
CA SER A 157 -6.70 9.49 -10.73
C SER A 157 -7.90 9.62 -11.68
N VAL A 158 -8.25 8.55 -12.41
CA VAL A 158 -9.44 8.54 -13.27
C VAL A 158 -10.71 8.63 -12.43
N VAL A 159 -10.78 7.90 -11.31
CA VAL A 159 -11.94 7.94 -10.40
C VAL A 159 -12.10 9.34 -9.80
N SER A 160 -11.01 9.93 -9.32
CA SER A 160 -11.00 11.30 -8.78
C SER A 160 -11.47 12.32 -9.83
N LEU A 161 -10.99 12.22 -11.07
CA LEU A 161 -11.44 13.09 -12.16
C LEU A 161 -12.95 12.96 -12.45
N ILE A 162 -13.51 11.76 -12.30
CA ILE A 162 -14.96 11.52 -12.49
C ILE A 162 -15.76 12.10 -11.32
N GLN A 163 -15.22 12.08 -10.10
CA GLN A 163 -15.88 12.60 -8.90
C GLN A 163 -15.95 14.14 -8.89
N GLY A 164 -15.04 14.84 -9.58
CA GLY A 164 -15.01 16.30 -9.73
C GLY A 164 -13.92 16.95 -8.91
#